data_AF-A0A9P0AM38-F1
#
_entry.id   AF-A0A9P0AM38-F1
#
_cell.length_a   1.000
_cell.length_b   1.000
_cell.length_c   1.000
_cell.angle_alpha   90.00
_cell.angle_beta   90.00
_cell.angle_gamma   90.00
#
_symmetry.space_group_name_H-M   'P 1'
#
loop_
_entity.id
_entity.type
_entity.pdbx_description
1 polymer ?
#
loop_
_entity_poly.entity_id
_entity_poly.type
_entity_poly.pdbx_seq_one_letter_code
_entity_poly.pdbx_strand_id
1 'polypeptide(L)'
;MNLYKRGMIFITFLGSCVAIMLIGVALTTNHWVDAQAKRTLNPQTSTGRINFGLFQGEKSLNVGYGSRTNDISIVEFMREDPEFLVYNYWLVTVASMALGLVFSIIAAIFSVINTATTPITSLAGIPGLYLWNIISLCSQLVAILVWSLQYYEKLQYNVMSLSDRRNFWTSEGLATFGISFWFVTAGIGVNLINLLIIYHGTGNGLRKKSISMSEEKGNGAIMLY
;
A
#
# COMPACT_ATOMS: atom_id res chain seq x y z
N MET A 1 -22.16 23.10 9.55
CA MET A 1 -21.60 21.79 9.94
C MET A 1 -21.04 21.92 11.35
N ASN A 2 -21.36 21.03 12.29
CA ASN A 2 -20.87 21.14 13.68
C ASN A 2 -19.36 20.95 13.76
N LEU A 3 -18.71 21.61 14.73
CA LEU A 3 -17.26 21.59 14.94
C LEU A 3 -16.69 20.16 15.02
N TYR A 4 -17.40 19.24 15.67
CA TYR A 4 -17.05 17.82 15.74
C TYR A 4 -16.88 17.18 14.37
N LYS A 5 -17.80 17.42 13.44
CA LYS A 5 -17.76 16.84 12.09
C LYS A 5 -16.62 17.44 11.25
N ARG A 6 -16.33 18.74 11.41
CA ARG A 6 -15.14 19.38 10.82
C ARG A 6 -13.85 18.80 11.37
N GLY A 7 -13.78 18.57 12.67
CA GLY A 7 -12.64 17.91 13.34
C GLY A 7 -12.40 16.50 12.81
N MET A 8 -13.45 15.67 12.70
CA MET A 8 -13.33 14.31 12.17
C MET A 8 -12.82 14.29 10.72
N ILE A 9 -13.32 15.19 9.86
CA ILE A 9 -12.84 15.33 8.48
C ILE A 9 -11.37 15.81 8.44
N PHE A 10 -10.97 16.70 9.35
CA PHE A 10 -9.58 17.10 9.46
C PHE A 10 -8.65 15.94 9.89
N ILE A 11 -9.11 15.05 10.78
CA ILE A 11 -8.35 13.85 11.15
C ILE A 11 -8.21 12.92 9.94
N THR A 12 -9.25 12.76 9.12
CA THR A 12 -9.18 12.00 7.85
C THR A 12 -8.13 12.58 6.89
N PHE A 13 -7.95 13.91 6.86
CA PHE A 13 -6.87 14.53 6.09
C PHE A 13 -5.50 14.07 6.58
N LEU A 14 -5.25 14.12 7.89
CA LEU A 14 -3.98 13.66 8.47
C LEU A 14 -3.74 12.17 8.20
N GLY A 15 -4.77 11.32 8.34
CA GLY A 15 -4.68 9.91 7.99
C GLY A 15 -4.34 9.71 6.51
N SER A 16 -4.95 10.48 5.61
CA SER A 16 -4.62 10.43 4.18
C SER A 16 -3.16 10.83 3.91
N CYS A 17 -2.62 11.83 4.61
CA CYS A 17 -1.20 12.20 4.53
C CYS A 17 -0.26 11.08 5.01
N VAL A 18 -0.63 10.38 6.09
CA VAL A 18 0.14 9.21 6.55
C VAL A 18 0.10 8.09 5.51
N ALA A 19 -1.07 7.80 4.91
CA ALA A 19 -1.17 6.82 3.85
C ALA A 19 -0.30 7.18 2.63
N ILE A 20 -0.30 8.45 2.20
CA ILE A 20 0.57 8.95 1.13
C ILE A 20 2.05 8.70 1.47
N MET A 21 2.46 9.02 2.70
CA MET A 21 3.84 8.81 3.15
C MET A 21 4.22 7.33 3.14
N LEU A 22 3.37 6.45 3.69
CA LEU A 22 3.62 5.01 3.74
C LEU A 22 3.74 4.41 2.33
N ILE A 23 2.83 4.75 1.43
CA ILE A 23 2.85 4.30 0.03
C ILE A 23 4.10 4.85 -0.68
N GLY A 24 4.42 6.13 -0.49
CA GLY A 24 5.57 6.78 -1.08
C GLY A 24 6.90 6.17 -0.63
N VAL A 25 7.06 5.93 0.68
CA VAL A 25 8.24 5.25 1.23
C VAL A 25 8.31 3.82 0.74
N ALA A 26 7.20 3.08 0.69
CA ALA A 26 7.19 1.74 0.13
C ALA A 26 7.63 1.71 -1.35
N LEU A 27 7.24 2.70 -2.16
CA LEU A 27 7.65 2.79 -3.57
C LEU A 27 9.15 3.09 -3.76
N THR A 28 9.76 3.87 -2.85
CA THR A 28 11.15 4.33 -3.00
C THR A 28 12.18 3.47 -2.27
N THR A 29 11.76 2.67 -1.29
CA THR A 29 12.66 1.84 -0.50
C THR A 29 13.01 0.53 -1.18
N ASN A 30 14.21 0.03 -0.91
CA ASN A 30 14.77 -1.17 -1.52
C ASN A 30 14.56 -2.43 -0.65
N HIS A 31 13.42 -2.51 0.05
CA HIS A 31 13.14 -3.53 1.07
C HIS A 31 11.71 -4.09 0.95
N TRP A 32 11.30 -4.45 -0.26
CA TRP A 32 10.09 -5.28 -0.44
C TRP A 32 10.36 -6.74 -0.13
N VAL A 33 11.57 -7.22 -0.43
CA VAL A 33 12.07 -8.54 -0.08
C VAL A 33 13.46 -8.38 0.51
N ASP A 34 13.68 -9.04 1.64
CA ASP A 34 14.99 -9.19 2.27
C ASP A 34 15.31 -10.69 2.31
N ALA A 35 16.45 -11.10 1.78
CA ALA A 35 16.89 -12.48 1.79
C ALA A 35 18.35 -12.62 2.22
N GLN A 36 18.61 -13.73 2.91
CA GLN A 36 19.98 -14.19 3.12
C GLN A 36 20.38 -15.14 2.00
N ALA A 37 21.67 -15.18 1.72
CA ALA A 37 22.24 -16.10 0.74
C ALA A 37 23.47 -16.79 1.31
N LYS A 38 23.71 -18.02 0.87
CA LYS A 38 24.88 -18.83 1.23
C LYS A 38 25.35 -19.60 0.01
N ARG A 39 26.62 -19.97 -0.02
CA ARG A 39 27.14 -20.87 -1.05
C ARG A 39 26.91 -22.32 -0.66
N THR A 40 26.53 -23.15 -1.62
CA THR A 40 26.41 -24.60 -1.39
C THR A 40 27.76 -25.27 -1.18
N LEU A 41 28.84 -24.71 -1.75
CA LEU A 41 30.21 -25.21 -1.60
C LEU A 41 30.83 -24.97 -0.22
N ASN A 42 30.56 -23.79 0.39
CA ASN A 42 31.17 -23.40 1.67
C ASN A 42 30.18 -22.61 2.54
N PRO A 43 29.09 -23.23 3.01
CA PRO A 43 27.98 -22.54 3.67
C PRO A 43 28.36 -21.90 5.01
N GLN A 44 29.38 -22.40 5.70
CA GLN A 44 29.79 -21.90 7.02
C GLN A 44 30.66 -20.64 6.94
N THR A 45 31.36 -20.44 5.83
CA THR A 45 32.30 -19.32 5.65
C THR A 45 31.78 -18.27 4.69
N SER A 46 30.71 -18.57 3.94
CA SER A 46 30.09 -17.64 3.00
C SER A 46 28.86 -17.00 3.63
N THR A 47 28.74 -15.69 3.49
CA THR A 47 27.59 -14.92 3.94
C THR A 47 27.14 -13.99 2.83
N GLY A 48 25.85 -14.00 2.54
CA GLY A 48 25.25 -13.18 1.51
C GLY A 48 23.99 -12.52 2.03
N ARG A 49 23.75 -11.29 1.59
CA ARG A 49 22.52 -10.54 1.84
C ARG A 49 22.06 -9.95 0.52
N ILE A 50 20.78 -10.02 0.26
CA ILE A 50 20.16 -9.39 -0.89
C ILE A 50 18.85 -8.76 -0.43
N ASN A 51 18.66 -7.51 -0.79
CA ASN A 51 17.44 -6.78 -0.51
C ASN A 51 17.06 -5.99 -1.75
N PHE A 52 15.77 -5.98 -2.06
CA PHE A 52 15.29 -5.19 -3.19
C PHE A 52 13.89 -4.67 -2.98
N GLY A 53 13.64 -3.51 -3.57
CA GLY A 53 12.33 -2.90 -3.71
C GLY A 53 11.70 -3.23 -5.05
N LEU A 54 10.74 -2.41 -5.47
CA LEU A 54 10.06 -2.63 -6.76
C LEU A 54 10.96 -2.34 -7.96
N PHE A 55 11.95 -1.44 -7.82
CA PHE A 55 12.74 -0.98 -8.97
C PHE A 55 14.24 -1.25 -8.83
N GLN A 56 14.75 -1.11 -7.62
CA GLN A 56 16.18 -1.20 -7.30
C GLN A 56 16.40 -2.11 -6.09
N GLY A 57 17.63 -2.59 -5.95
CA GLY A 57 18.06 -3.41 -4.83
C GLY A 57 19.57 -3.39 -4.67
N GLU A 58 20.04 -4.10 -3.67
CA GLU A 58 21.45 -4.29 -3.36
C GLU A 58 21.68 -5.76 -3.04
N LYS A 59 22.82 -6.29 -3.47
CA LYS A 59 23.35 -7.56 -2.96
C LYS A 59 24.74 -7.36 -2.40
N SER A 60 24.99 -7.96 -1.25
CA SER A 60 26.30 -8.02 -0.61
C SER A 60 26.69 -9.48 -0.43
N LEU A 61 27.73 -9.93 -1.14
CA LEU A 61 28.18 -11.32 -1.15
C LEU A 61 29.61 -11.42 -0.60
N ASN A 62 29.81 -12.23 0.42
CA ASN A 62 31.10 -12.51 1.05
C ASN A 62 31.43 -13.99 0.93
N VAL A 63 32.53 -14.30 0.24
CA VAL A 63 33.02 -15.69 0.06
C VAL A 63 34.00 -16.13 1.15
N GLY A 64 34.25 -15.29 2.16
CA GLY A 64 35.23 -15.50 3.24
C GLY A 64 36.42 -14.54 3.20
N TYR A 65 36.52 -13.69 2.17
CA TYR A 65 37.62 -12.74 1.95
C TYR A 65 37.16 -11.28 1.92
N GLY A 66 35.97 -10.99 2.45
CA GLY A 66 35.37 -9.67 2.47
C GLY A 66 34.10 -9.59 1.62
N SER A 67 33.22 -8.64 1.97
CA SER A 67 31.94 -8.46 1.30
C SER A 67 32.09 -7.64 0.02
N ARG A 68 31.39 -8.07 -1.03
CA ARG A 68 31.26 -7.32 -2.28
C ARG A 68 29.81 -6.90 -2.47
N THR A 69 29.57 -5.61 -2.34
CA THR A 69 28.27 -4.98 -2.60
C THR A 69 28.14 -4.64 -4.08
N ASN A 70 27.00 -4.96 -4.67
CA ASN A 70 26.61 -4.54 -6.02
C ASN A 70 25.14 -4.13 -6.02
N ASP A 71 24.84 -3.07 -6.76
CA ASP A 71 23.47 -2.64 -6.99
C ASP A 71 22.76 -3.55 -7.99
N ILE A 72 21.44 -3.66 -7.83
CA ILE A 72 20.57 -4.46 -8.69
C ILE A 72 19.47 -3.57 -9.26
N SER A 73 19.33 -3.59 -10.58
CA SER A 73 18.16 -3.06 -11.28
C SER A 73 17.17 -4.20 -11.53
N ILE A 74 15.97 -4.11 -10.97
CA ILE A 74 14.98 -5.21 -11.03
C ILE A 74 14.49 -5.44 -12.46
N VAL A 75 14.38 -4.37 -13.26
CA VAL A 75 14.00 -4.46 -14.68
C VAL A 75 15.08 -5.17 -15.50
N GLU A 76 16.35 -4.91 -15.21
CA GLU A 76 17.47 -5.59 -15.87
C GLU A 76 17.53 -7.06 -15.43
N PHE A 77 17.31 -7.34 -14.15
CA PHE A 77 17.25 -8.68 -13.61
C PHE A 77 16.15 -9.54 -14.24
N MET A 78 14.95 -8.99 -14.41
CA MET A 78 13.85 -9.67 -15.10
C MET A 78 14.16 -9.91 -16.59
N ARG A 79 14.98 -9.05 -17.21
CA ARG A 79 15.39 -9.21 -18.62
C ARG A 79 16.43 -10.31 -18.78
N GLU A 80 17.40 -10.38 -17.88
CA GLU A 80 18.43 -11.43 -17.87
C GLU A 80 17.87 -12.79 -17.46
N ASP A 81 16.92 -12.80 -16.53
CA ASP A 81 16.37 -13.98 -15.89
C ASP A 81 14.84 -13.89 -15.76
N PRO A 82 14.09 -14.30 -16.81
CA PRO A 82 12.63 -14.26 -16.80
C PRO A 82 11.99 -15.15 -15.73
N GLU A 83 12.74 -16.08 -15.13
CA GLU A 83 12.24 -16.95 -14.07
C GLU A 83 12.34 -16.33 -12.67
N PHE A 84 13.11 -15.24 -12.51
CA PHE A 84 13.31 -14.54 -11.23
C PHE A 84 11.99 -14.04 -10.63
N LEU A 85 11.17 -13.37 -11.45
CA LEU A 85 9.94 -12.72 -11.00
C LEU A 85 8.87 -12.78 -12.10
N VAL A 86 7.59 -12.95 -11.75
CA VAL A 86 6.49 -12.92 -12.72
C VAL A 86 6.19 -11.47 -13.07
N TYR A 87 6.65 -11.04 -14.26
CA TYR A 87 6.54 -9.64 -14.71
C TYR A 87 5.15 -9.04 -14.54
N ASN A 88 4.10 -9.79 -14.86
CA ASN A 88 2.71 -9.33 -14.74
C ASN A 88 2.33 -8.99 -13.29
N TYR A 89 2.80 -9.76 -12.31
CA TYR A 89 2.51 -9.52 -10.90
C TYR A 89 3.23 -8.27 -10.39
N TRP A 90 4.48 -8.08 -10.79
CA TRP A 90 5.20 -6.84 -10.50
C TRP A 90 4.51 -5.62 -11.13
N LEU A 91 4.13 -5.70 -12.39
CA LEU A 91 3.47 -4.59 -13.09
C LEU A 91 2.15 -4.20 -12.41
N VAL A 92 1.32 -5.19 -12.06
CA VAL A 92 0.05 -4.96 -11.34
C VAL A 92 0.32 -4.37 -9.96
N THR A 93 1.36 -4.82 -9.25
CA THR A 93 1.73 -4.26 -7.94
C THR A 93 2.12 -2.79 -8.07
N VAL A 94 2.99 -2.44 -9.03
CA VAL A 94 3.43 -1.05 -9.28
C VAL A 94 2.24 -0.17 -9.69
N ALA A 95 1.41 -0.63 -10.62
CA ALA A 95 0.24 0.13 -11.08
C ALA A 95 -0.77 0.35 -9.94
N SER A 96 -1.01 -0.66 -9.11
CA SER A 96 -1.92 -0.56 -7.97
C SER A 96 -1.37 0.36 -6.88
N MET A 97 -0.06 0.36 -6.64
CA MET A 97 0.57 1.31 -5.73
C MET A 97 0.46 2.76 -6.22
N ALA A 98 0.71 3.01 -7.51
CA ALA A 98 0.56 4.32 -8.12
C ALA A 98 -0.89 4.83 -8.05
N LEU A 99 -1.86 3.96 -8.37
CA LEU A 99 -3.29 4.28 -8.28
C LEU A 99 -3.70 4.60 -6.83
N GLY A 100 -3.24 3.79 -5.87
CA GLY A 100 -3.48 4.02 -4.45
C GLY A 100 -2.90 5.35 -3.96
N LEU A 101 -1.71 5.72 -4.42
CA LEU A 101 -1.08 7.01 -4.11
C LEU A 101 -1.94 8.18 -4.61
N VAL A 102 -2.34 8.14 -5.88
CA VAL A 102 -3.16 9.20 -6.52
C VAL A 102 -4.47 9.38 -5.76
N PHE A 103 -5.19 8.30 -5.44
CA PHE A 103 -6.45 8.42 -4.72
C PHE A 103 -6.29 8.82 -3.26
N SER A 104 -5.16 8.50 -2.61
CA SER A 104 -4.86 9.01 -1.27
C SER A 104 -4.62 10.53 -1.31
N ILE A 105 -3.95 11.04 -2.35
CA ILE A 105 -3.77 12.48 -2.57
C ILE A 105 -5.12 13.17 -2.81
N ILE A 106 -5.96 12.59 -3.68
CA ILE A 106 -7.31 13.12 -3.95
C ILE A 106 -8.14 13.14 -2.66
N ALA A 107 -8.09 12.08 -1.85
CA ALA A 107 -8.77 12.02 -0.56
C ALA A 107 -8.28 13.12 0.39
N ALA A 108 -6.96 13.33 0.49
CA ALA A 108 -6.38 14.39 1.31
C ALA A 108 -6.87 15.79 0.87
N ILE A 109 -6.80 16.09 -0.43
CA ILE A 109 -7.24 17.37 -1.00
C ILE A 109 -8.72 17.63 -0.68
N PHE A 110 -9.60 16.67 -0.95
CA PHE A 110 -11.01 16.86 -0.66
C PHE A 110 -11.30 16.93 0.84
N SER A 111 -10.54 16.23 1.67
CA SER A 111 -10.71 16.28 3.13
C SER A 111 -10.37 17.66 3.70
N VAL A 112 -9.28 18.29 3.23
CA VAL A 112 -8.94 19.66 3.65
C VAL A 112 -9.95 20.69 3.13
N ILE A 113 -10.39 20.57 1.87
CA ILE A 113 -11.43 21.44 1.29
C ILE A 113 -12.73 21.34 2.09
N ASN A 114 -13.16 20.13 2.44
CA ASN A 114 -14.38 19.88 3.21
C ASN A 114 -14.31 20.37 4.66
N THR A 115 -13.10 20.60 5.18
CA THR A 115 -12.92 21.19 6.50
C THR A 115 -13.27 22.68 6.47
N ALA A 116 -12.78 23.40 5.45
CA ALA A 116 -12.96 24.84 5.31
C ALA A 116 -14.31 25.22 4.70
N THR A 117 -14.77 24.47 3.70
CA THR A 117 -15.94 24.81 2.88
C THR A 117 -17.09 23.82 3.06
N THR A 118 -18.31 24.24 2.75
CA THR A 118 -19.44 23.33 2.60
C THR A 118 -19.53 22.89 1.13
N PRO A 119 -19.15 21.64 0.80
CA PRO A 119 -19.17 21.14 -0.58
C PRO A 119 -20.60 21.08 -1.11
N ILE A 120 -20.78 21.51 -2.36
CA ILE A 120 -22.08 21.53 -3.06
C ILE A 120 -22.31 20.26 -3.91
N THR A 121 -21.25 19.53 -4.27
CA THR A 121 -21.32 18.33 -5.13
C THR A 121 -21.07 17.03 -4.35
N SER A 122 -21.66 15.92 -4.83
CA SER A 122 -21.57 14.61 -4.18
C SER A 122 -20.14 14.02 -4.15
N LEU A 123 -19.37 14.25 -5.23
CA LEU A 123 -17.99 13.77 -5.39
C LEU A 123 -16.95 14.55 -4.58
N ALA A 124 -17.19 15.85 -4.33
CA ALA A 124 -16.33 16.64 -3.46
C ALA A 124 -16.75 16.52 -1.99
N GLY A 125 -17.99 16.12 -1.72
CA GLY A 125 -18.52 15.99 -0.37
C GLY A 125 -18.18 14.68 0.33
N ILE A 126 -18.95 14.38 1.39
CA ILE A 126 -18.77 13.19 2.23
C ILE A 126 -18.80 11.88 1.44
N PRO A 127 -19.73 11.65 0.49
CA PRO A 127 -19.71 10.43 -0.33
C PRO A 127 -18.40 10.27 -1.11
N GLY A 128 -17.85 11.37 -1.63
CA GLY A 128 -16.53 11.41 -2.24
C GLY A 128 -15.41 10.96 -1.31
N LEU A 129 -15.41 11.43 -0.05
CA LEU A 129 -14.39 11.01 0.93
C LEU A 129 -14.38 9.50 1.16
N TYR A 130 -15.55 8.84 1.21
CA TYR A 130 -15.61 7.38 1.23
C TYR A 130 -15.06 6.78 -0.05
N LEU A 131 -15.51 7.26 -1.21
CA LEU A 131 -15.12 6.73 -2.51
C LEU A 131 -13.59 6.72 -2.68
N TRP A 132 -12.93 7.86 -2.45
CA TRP A 132 -11.48 7.98 -2.66
C TRP A 132 -10.68 7.12 -1.67
N ASN A 133 -11.10 7.03 -0.41
CA ASN A 133 -10.46 6.15 0.58
C ASN A 133 -10.69 4.66 0.24
N ILE A 134 -11.88 4.28 -0.23
CA ILE A 134 -12.18 2.90 -0.65
C ILE A 134 -11.34 2.51 -1.87
N ILE A 135 -11.23 3.37 -2.88
CA ILE A 135 -10.42 3.06 -4.05
C ILE A 135 -8.94 2.92 -3.66
N SER A 136 -8.41 3.83 -2.83
CA SER A 136 -7.04 3.72 -2.30
C SER A 136 -6.83 2.42 -1.52
N LEU A 137 -7.78 2.04 -0.66
CA LEU A 137 -7.78 0.81 0.12
C LEU A 137 -7.75 -0.43 -0.79
N CYS A 138 -8.69 -0.54 -1.74
CA CYS A 138 -8.76 -1.65 -2.68
C CYS A 138 -7.48 -1.78 -3.50
N SER A 139 -6.92 -0.65 -3.94
CA SER A 139 -5.68 -0.63 -4.70
C SER A 139 -4.49 -1.18 -3.90
N GLN A 140 -4.37 -0.81 -2.63
CA GLN A 140 -3.33 -1.36 -1.75
C GLN A 140 -3.56 -2.85 -1.44
N LEU A 141 -4.81 -3.27 -1.27
CA LEU A 141 -5.14 -4.69 -1.09
C LEU A 141 -4.72 -5.52 -2.31
N VAL A 142 -4.99 -5.04 -3.53
CA VAL A 142 -4.52 -5.70 -4.76
C VAL A 142 -3.00 -5.80 -4.77
N ALA A 143 -2.28 -4.73 -4.44
CA ALA A 143 -0.82 -4.74 -4.39
C ALA A 143 -0.27 -5.80 -3.41
N ILE A 144 -0.80 -5.85 -2.18
CA ILE A 144 -0.38 -6.83 -1.16
C ILE A 144 -0.70 -8.27 -1.60
N LEU A 145 -1.91 -8.51 -2.13
CA LEU A 145 -2.32 -9.85 -2.56
C LEU A 145 -1.45 -10.35 -3.71
N VAL A 146 -1.25 -9.54 -4.74
CA VAL A 146 -0.45 -9.91 -5.91
C VAL A 146 1.02 -10.10 -5.54
N TRP A 147 1.58 -9.23 -4.68
CA TRP A 147 2.95 -9.41 -4.20
C TRP A 147 3.10 -10.66 -3.32
N SER A 148 2.08 -11.00 -2.52
CA SER A 148 2.08 -12.23 -1.73
C SER A 148 2.08 -13.47 -2.62
N LEU A 149 1.26 -13.49 -3.68
CA LEU A 149 1.28 -14.56 -4.69
C LEU A 149 2.65 -14.67 -5.35
N GLN A 150 3.22 -13.55 -5.79
CA GLN A 150 4.57 -13.48 -6.35
C GLN A 150 5.63 -14.07 -5.41
N TYR A 151 5.52 -13.78 -4.11
CA TYR A 151 6.44 -14.29 -3.10
C TYR A 151 6.34 -15.82 -2.96
N TYR A 152 5.14 -16.37 -2.85
CA TYR A 152 4.94 -17.81 -2.71
C TYR A 152 5.19 -18.61 -4.01
N GLU A 153 5.04 -17.99 -5.18
CA GLU A 153 5.34 -18.69 -6.43
C GLU A 153 6.83 -18.69 -6.78
N LYS A 154 7.55 -17.61 -6.48
CA LYS A 154 8.95 -17.44 -6.95
C LYS A 154 9.91 -17.03 -5.84
N LEU A 155 9.62 -15.93 -5.13
CA LEU A 155 10.64 -15.25 -4.32
C LEU A 155 11.05 -16.04 -3.07
N GLN A 156 10.21 -16.93 -2.55
CA GLN A 156 10.58 -17.79 -1.42
C GLN A 156 11.64 -18.84 -1.79
N TYR A 157 11.74 -19.22 -3.08
CA TYR A 157 12.60 -20.33 -3.52
C TYR A 157 14.00 -19.88 -3.93
N ASN A 158 14.14 -18.76 -4.65
CA ASN A 158 15.45 -18.18 -4.90
C ASN A 158 15.31 -16.78 -5.48
N VAL A 159 16.06 -15.83 -4.93
CA VAL A 159 16.17 -14.45 -5.44
C VAL A 159 17.58 -14.13 -5.99
N MET A 160 18.45 -15.14 -6.09
CA MET A 160 19.79 -14.97 -6.66
C MET A 160 19.77 -14.90 -8.18
N SER A 161 20.65 -14.08 -8.77
CA SER A 161 20.81 -13.98 -10.22
C SER A 161 21.21 -15.32 -10.85
N LEU A 162 21.00 -15.46 -12.16
CA LEU A 162 21.54 -16.60 -12.92
C LEU A 162 23.07 -16.74 -12.76
N SER A 163 23.80 -15.62 -12.78
CA SER A 163 25.25 -15.59 -12.62
C SER A 163 25.71 -15.99 -11.21
N ASP A 164 24.97 -15.60 -10.17
CA ASP A 164 25.26 -15.95 -8.78
C ASP A 164 24.93 -17.44 -8.53
N ARG A 165 23.81 -17.94 -9.07
CA ARG A 165 23.42 -19.35 -9.03
C ARG A 165 24.48 -20.25 -9.68
N ARG A 166 25.03 -19.84 -10.83
CA ARG A 166 26.19 -20.51 -11.47
C ARG A 166 27.45 -20.51 -10.60
N ASN A 167 27.60 -19.53 -9.71
CA ASN A 167 28.68 -19.45 -8.72
C ASN A 167 28.34 -20.15 -7.38
N PHE A 168 27.34 -21.03 -7.39
CA PHE A 168 26.91 -21.86 -6.26
C PHE A 168 26.23 -21.08 -5.13
N TRP A 169 25.74 -19.87 -5.37
CA TRP A 169 24.92 -19.14 -4.39
C TRP A 169 23.46 -19.58 -4.43
N THR A 170 22.86 -19.69 -3.25
CA THR A 170 21.43 -19.93 -3.08
C THR A 170 20.85 -19.08 -1.95
N SER A 171 19.61 -18.67 -2.12
CA SER A 171 18.78 -17.96 -1.11
C SER A 171 17.50 -18.74 -0.79
N GLU A 172 17.50 -20.05 -1.09
CA GLU A 172 16.33 -20.91 -0.96
C GLU A 172 15.80 -21.00 0.46
N GLY A 173 14.52 -20.63 0.63
CA GLY A 173 13.84 -20.57 1.92
C GLY A 173 14.38 -19.49 2.87
N LEU A 174 15.26 -18.60 2.38
CA LEU A 174 15.90 -17.56 3.19
C LEU A 174 15.40 -16.14 2.86
N ALA A 175 14.43 -16.02 1.95
CA ALA A 175 13.77 -14.77 1.63
C ALA A 175 12.61 -14.49 2.60
N THR A 176 12.37 -13.22 2.90
CA THR A 176 11.29 -12.75 3.78
C THR A 176 10.68 -11.47 3.23
N PHE A 177 9.43 -11.16 3.61
CA PHE A 177 8.83 -9.87 3.31
C PHE A 177 9.59 -8.76 4.04
N GLY A 178 10.11 -7.79 3.28
CA GLY A 178 10.81 -6.64 3.83
C GLY A 178 9.87 -5.56 4.35
N ILE A 179 10.44 -4.50 4.93
CA ILE A 179 9.68 -3.43 5.60
C ILE A 179 8.71 -2.68 4.66
N SER A 180 9.03 -2.57 3.36
CA SER A 180 8.19 -1.86 2.38
C SER A 180 6.81 -2.52 2.24
N PHE A 181 6.74 -3.85 2.30
CA PHE A 181 5.48 -4.60 2.29
C PHE A 181 4.61 -4.24 3.51
N TRP A 182 5.23 -4.14 4.68
CA TRP A 182 4.54 -3.79 5.92
C TRP A 182 4.07 -2.34 5.96
N PHE A 183 4.79 -1.40 5.32
CA PHE A 183 4.30 -0.02 5.17
C PHE A 183 2.99 0.05 4.38
N VAL A 184 2.85 -0.73 3.31
CA VAL A 184 1.60 -0.80 2.53
C VAL A 184 0.48 -1.44 3.36
N THR A 185 0.79 -2.48 4.14
CA THR A 185 -0.18 -3.11 5.05
C THR A 185 -0.63 -2.13 6.15
N ALA A 186 0.28 -1.32 6.68
CA ALA A 186 -0.08 -0.23 7.59
C ALA A 186 -0.96 0.83 6.91
N GLY A 187 -0.68 1.17 5.64
CA GLY A 187 -1.49 2.09 4.83
C GLY A 187 -2.94 1.62 4.65
N ILE A 188 -3.15 0.31 4.45
CA ILE A 188 -4.49 -0.32 4.46
C ILE A 188 -5.20 -0.05 5.78
N GLY A 189 -4.51 -0.26 6.92
CA GLY A 189 -5.05 0.03 8.25
C GLY A 189 -5.44 1.50 8.43
N VAL A 190 -4.61 2.43 7.96
CA VAL A 190 -4.89 3.87 8.00
C VAL A 190 -6.13 4.23 7.19
N ASN A 191 -6.28 3.67 5.98
CA ASN A 191 -7.47 3.90 5.17
C ASN A 191 -8.75 3.32 5.81
N LEU A 192 -8.67 2.16 6.47
CA LEU A 192 -9.78 1.60 7.23
C LEU A 192 -10.18 2.53 8.40
N ILE A 193 -9.19 3.04 9.14
CA ILE A 193 -9.42 4.02 10.22
C ILE A 193 -10.08 5.29 9.66
N ASN A 194 -9.61 5.81 8.52
CA ASN A 194 -10.24 6.94 7.84
C ASN A 194 -11.73 6.67 7.55
N LEU A 195 -12.07 5.51 7.00
CA LEU A 195 -13.47 5.14 6.72
C LEU A 195 -14.32 5.07 7.99
N LEU A 196 -13.78 4.53 9.09
CA LEU A 196 -14.46 4.49 10.39
C LEU A 196 -14.68 5.89 10.97
N ILE A 197 -13.71 6.78 10.83
CA ILE A 197 -13.79 8.19 11.25
C ILE A 197 -14.89 8.91 10.46
N ILE A 198 -14.91 8.76 9.13
CA ILE A 198 -15.96 9.36 8.30
C ILE A 198 -17.33 8.78 8.71
N TYR A 199 -17.42 7.47 8.94
CA TYR A 199 -18.65 6.81 9.39
C TYR A 199 -19.18 7.38 10.69
N HIS A 200 -18.37 7.43 11.74
CA HIS A 200 -18.79 7.98 13.03
C HIS A 200 -19.05 9.49 12.96
N GLY A 201 -18.23 10.25 12.23
CA GLY A 201 -18.37 11.70 12.09
C GLY A 201 -19.62 12.12 11.30
N THR A 202 -20.14 11.25 10.44
CA THR A 202 -21.26 11.56 9.52
C THR A 202 -22.55 10.80 9.81
N GLY A 203 -22.49 9.66 10.51
CA GLY A 203 -23.65 8.83 10.88
C GLY A 203 -24.72 9.57 11.70
N ASN A 204 -24.32 10.50 12.57
CA ASN A 204 -25.25 11.29 13.38
C ASN A 204 -26.12 12.25 12.54
N GLY A 205 -25.64 12.68 11.36
CA GLY A 205 -26.39 13.59 10.47
C GLY A 205 -27.43 12.87 9.61
N LEU A 206 -27.14 11.64 9.18
CA LEU A 206 -28.06 10.82 8.38
C LEU A 206 -29.27 10.38 9.19
N ARG A 207 -29.05 9.99 10.45
CA ARG A 207 -30.13 9.62 11.38
C ARG A 207 -31.09 10.79 11.60
N LYS A 208 -30.58 12.00 11.82
CA LYS A 208 -31.38 13.21 12.02
C LYS A 208 -32.19 13.61 10.78
N LYS A 209 -31.61 13.48 9.57
CA LYS A 209 -32.32 13.78 8.30
C LYS A 209 -33.41 12.75 7.97
N SER A 210 -33.22 11.47 8.33
CA SER A 210 -34.23 10.43 8.13
C SER A 210 -35.45 10.64 9.05
N ILE A 211 -35.23 11.06 10.29
CA ILE A 211 -36.29 11.36 11.26
C ILE A 211 -37.11 12.57 10.78
N SER A 212 -36.46 13.66 10.36
CA SER A 212 -37.17 14.85 9.88
C SER A 212 -38.01 14.58 8.62
N MET A 213 -37.51 13.78 7.66
CA MET A 213 -38.30 13.37 6.48
C MET A 213 -39.50 12.48 6.84
N SER A 214 -39.41 11.70 7.92
CA SER A 214 -40.53 10.89 8.41
C SER A 214 -41.59 11.75 9.10
N GLU A 215 -41.17 12.75 9.88
CA GLU A 215 -42.07 13.72 10.54
C GLU A 215 -42.80 14.60 9.52
N GLU A 216 -42.12 15.07 8.48
CA GLU A 216 -42.71 15.92 7.43
C GLU A 216 -43.78 15.17 6.62
N LYS A 217 -43.55 13.88 6.32
CA LYS A 217 -44.58 13.01 5.73
C LYS A 217 -45.76 12.74 6.67
N GLY A 218 -45.50 12.62 7.97
CA GLY A 218 -46.55 12.46 8.99
C GLY A 218 -47.43 13.70 9.12
N ASN A 219 -46.83 14.89 9.21
CA ASN A 219 -47.56 16.16 9.32
C ASN A 219 -48.30 16.53 8.02
N GLY A 220 -47.75 16.20 6.85
CA GLY A 220 -48.44 16.39 5.57
C GLY A 220 -49.68 15.51 5.41
N ALA A 221 -49.72 14.34 6.06
CA ALA A 221 -50.89 13.45 6.04
C ALA A 221 -52.00 13.90 7.02
N ILE A 222 -51.66 14.62 8.08
CA ILE A 222 -52.62 15.10 9.10
C ILE A 222 -53.33 16.39 8.67
N MET A 223 -52.72 17.23 7.81
CA MET A 223 -53.34 18.45 7.28
C MET A 223 -54.42 18.24 6.20
N LEU A 224 -54.74 16.99 5.84
CA LEU A 224 -55.71 16.66 4.78
C LEU A 224 -57.07 16.17 5.31
N TYR A 225 -57.35 16.30 6.61
CA TYR A 225 -58.65 16.04 7.23
C TYR A 225 -59.17 17.29 7.93
#